data_AF-A0A3D5SKH3-F1
#
_entry.id   AF-A0A3D5SKH3-F1
#
_cell.length_a   1.000
_cell.length_b   1.000
_cell.length_c   1.000
_cell.angle_alpha   90.00
_cell.angle_beta   90.00
_cell.angle_gamma   90.00
#
_symmetry.space_group_name_H-M   'P 1'
#
loop_
_entity.id
_entity.type
_entity.pdbx_description
1 polymer ?
#
loop_
_entity_poly.entity_id
_entity_poly.type
_entity_poly.pdbx_seq_one_letter_code
_entity_poly.pdbx_strand_id
1 'polypeptide(L)'
;MKSSSRFGLLLVVLVAGGILVNTWAYLGEAHVERQELKNFPIQVGAWKQEGVDQRFDAQTMSVLRASDYLLRDYRLGNAQMANLYIGYYATQRDGASYHSPLNCLPGAGWSMVDPAMITIRLPNGKSFLANKYVVENGNIRELMIYWYQGRGRMIASEYWGKIYTVLDSVRLRRSDAAMVRVMVPITASDTAAIESAREFAAVTSEVLPEFVPN
;
A
#
# COMPACT_ATOMS: atom_id res chain seq x y z
N MET A 1 -56.12 -1.32 -9.87
CA MET A 1 -55.22 -0.80 -10.93
C MET A 1 -53.91 -0.16 -10.44
N LYS A 2 -53.72 0.21 -9.15
CA LYS A 2 -52.47 0.83 -8.65
C LYS A 2 -51.27 -0.13 -8.45
N SER A 3 -51.49 -1.45 -8.44
CA SER A 3 -50.42 -2.45 -8.22
C SER A 3 -49.57 -2.70 -9.49
N SER A 4 -50.21 -2.73 -10.66
CA SER A 4 -49.54 -3.01 -11.94
C SER A 4 -48.55 -1.92 -12.36
N SER A 5 -48.82 -0.66 -12.05
CA SER A 5 -47.91 0.46 -12.36
C SER A 5 -46.70 0.49 -11.44
N ARG A 6 -46.87 0.13 -10.16
CA ARG A 6 -45.76 -0.03 -9.21
C ARG A 6 -44.85 -1.19 -9.59
N PHE A 7 -45.44 -2.32 -10.00
CA PHE A 7 -44.69 -3.46 -10.50
C PHE A 7 -43.92 -3.14 -11.78
N GLY A 8 -44.57 -2.49 -12.76
CA GLY A 8 -43.90 -2.05 -13.99
C GLY A 8 -42.76 -1.07 -13.73
N LEU A 9 -42.95 -0.11 -12.82
CA LEU A 9 -41.90 0.84 -12.41
C LEU A 9 -40.71 0.11 -11.76
N LEU A 10 -40.95 -0.81 -10.83
CA LEU A 10 -39.90 -1.59 -10.19
C LEU A 10 -39.14 -2.45 -11.20
N LEU A 11 -39.84 -3.08 -12.14
CA LEU A 11 -39.21 -3.88 -13.20
C LEU A 11 -38.31 -3.01 -14.09
N VAL A 12 -38.79 -1.83 -14.50
CA VAL A 12 -37.99 -0.89 -15.30
C VAL A 12 -36.74 -0.43 -14.53
N VAL A 13 -36.87 -0.10 -13.25
CA VAL A 13 -35.73 0.29 -12.41
C VAL A 13 -34.71 -0.85 -12.28
N LEU A 14 -35.17 -2.09 -12.09
CA LEU A 14 -34.29 -3.26 -12.01
C LEU A 14 -33.58 -3.55 -13.32
N VAL A 15 -34.30 -3.50 -14.45
CA VAL A 15 -33.71 -3.73 -15.78
C VAL A 15 -32.73 -2.62 -16.13
N ALA A 16 -33.10 -1.36 -15.93
CA ALA A 16 -32.20 -0.22 -16.16
C ALA A 16 -30.96 -0.29 -15.26
N GLY A 17 -31.15 -0.62 -13.97
CA GLY A 17 -30.05 -0.85 -13.03
C GLY A 17 -29.14 -2.00 -13.46
N GLY A 18 -29.71 -3.13 -13.91
CA GLY A 18 -28.97 -4.27 -14.42
C GLY A 18 -28.16 -3.95 -15.68
N ILE A 19 -28.75 -3.22 -16.63
CA ILE A 19 -28.06 -2.76 -17.84
C ILE A 19 -26.90 -1.82 -17.45
N LEU A 20 -27.14 -0.89 -16.52
CA LEU A 20 -26.13 0.06 -16.06
C LEU A 20 -24.96 -0.65 -15.35
N VAL A 21 -25.23 -1.60 -14.46
CA VAL A 21 -24.17 -2.38 -13.79
C VAL A 21 -23.40 -3.25 -14.77
N ASN A 22 -24.10 -3.92 -15.70
CA ASN A 22 -23.45 -4.79 -16.68
C ASN A 22 -22.57 -4.00 -17.65
N THR A 23 -23.06 -2.87 -18.17
CA THR A 23 -22.25 -1.98 -19.02
C THR A 23 -21.05 -1.41 -18.27
N TRP A 24 -21.22 -1.05 -16.99
CA TRP A 24 -20.11 -0.62 -16.13
C TRP A 24 -19.06 -1.71 -15.93
N ALA A 25 -19.49 -2.96 -15.70
CA ALA A 25 -18.60 -4.10 -15.56
C ALA A 25 -17.86 -4.40 -16.87
N TYR A 26 -18.55 -4.33 -18.02
CA TYR A 26 -17.98 -4.55 -19.35
C TYR A 26 -16.91 -3.51 -19.73
N LEU A 27 -17.07 -2.26 -19.28
CA LEU A 27 -16.07 -1.20 -19.49
C LEU A 27 -14.74 -1.45 -18.76
N GLY A 28 -14.71 -2.37 -17.78
CA GLY A 28 -13.48 -2.74 -17.06
C GLY A 28 -12.93 -1.62 -16.18
N GLU A 29 -11.68 -1.79 -15.74
CA GLU A 29 -10.93 -0.74 -15.04
C GLU A 29 -10.11 0.10 -16.03
N ALA A 30 -10.02 1.40 -15.75
CA ALA A 30 -9.18 2.32 -16.49
C ALA A 30 -7.71 1.90 -16.30
N HIS A 31 -7.04 1.64 -17.42
CA HIS A 31 -5.60 1.42 -17.41
C HIS A 31 -4.87 2.71 -17.06
N VAL A 32 -3.83 2.61 -16.23
CA VAL A 32 -3.00 3.75 -15.84
C VAL A 32 -1.55 3.42 -16.07
N GLU A 33 -0.87 4.30 -16.81
CA GLU A 33 0.56 4.17 -17.08
C GLU A 33 1.37 4.41 -15.80
N ARG A 34 2.36 3.55 -15.57
CA ARG A 34 3.28 3.62 -14.44
C ARG A 34 4.62 2.98 -14.80
N GLN A 35 5.68 3.32 -14.08
CA GLN A 35 6.92 2.55 -14.13
C GLN A 35 6.82 1.28 -13.28
N GLU A 36 7.41 0.18 -13.76
CA GLU A 36 7.51 -1.06 -12.98
C GLU A 36 8.40 -0.89 -11.74
N LEU A 37 8.06 -1.55 -10.63
CA LEU A 37 8.79 -1.43 -9.36
C LEU A 37 10.21 -1.99 -9.42
N LYS A 38 10.50 -2.90 -10.36
CA LYS A 38 11.88 -3.35 -10.61
C LYS A 38 12.82 -2.21 -11.02
N ASN A 39 12.27 -1.13 -11.59
CA ASN A 39 13.02 0.06 -12.01
C ASN A 39 13.11 1.11 -10.88
N PHE A 40 12.62 0.79 -9.67
CA PHE A 40 12.69 1.71 -8.55
C PHE A 40 14.15 2.12 -8.28
N PRO A 41 14.44 3.38 -7.94
CA PRO A 41 15.82 3.86 -7.90
C PRO A 41 16.70 3.10 -6.92
N ILE A 42 17.93 2.81 -7.36
CA ILE A 42 18.98 2.27 -6.49
C ILE A 42 19.43 3.29 -5.42
N GLN A 43 19.11 4.57 -5.61
CA GLN A 43 19.38 5.64 -4.65
C GLN A 43 18.13 6.49 -4.47
N VAL A 44 17.72 6.68 -3.21
CA VAL A 44 16.57 7.50 -2.82
C VAL A 44 17.04 8.49 -1.76
N GLY A 45 17.14 9.77 -2.12
CA GLY A 45 17.83 10.75 -1.28
C GLY A 45 19.29 10.34 -1.03
N ALA A 46 19.67 10.23 0.25
CA ALA A 46 20.98 9.75 0.68
C ALA A 46 21.07 8.22 0.86
N TRP A 47 19.94 7.52 0.79
CA TRP A 47 19.86 6.07 0.98
C TRP A 47 20.24 5.35 -0.32
N LYS A 48 21.12 4.36 -0.22
CA LYS A 48 21.55 3.54 -1.36
C LYS A 48 21.16 2.09 -1.15
N GLN A 49 20.76 1.43 -2.22
CA GLN A 49 20.48 0.00 -2.21
C GLN A 49 21.66 -0.77 -1.64
N GLU A 50 21.35 -1.71 -0.77
CA GLU A 50 22.28 -2.70 -0.27
C GLU A 50 21.90 -4.08 -0.82
N GLY A 51 22.87 -4.76 -1.44
CA GLY A 51 22.65 -6.07 -2.05
C GLY A 51 21.74 -6.01 -3.29
N VAL A 52 20.95 -7.06 -3.47
CA VAL A 52 20.02 -7.24 -4.60
C VAL A 52 18.58 -7.30 -4.10
N ASP A 53 17.63 -7.12 -5.01
CA ASP A 53 16.20 -7.22 -4.68
C ASP A 53 15.88 -8.62 -4.15
N GLN A 54 15.23 -8.64 -2.99
CA GLN A 54 14.79 -9.86 -2.35
C GLN A 54 13.53 -10.39 -3.05
N ARG A 55 13.38 -11.71 -3.06
CA ARG A 55 12.25 -12.39 -3.70
C ARG A 55 11.45 -13.18 -2.67
N PHE A 56 10.15 -13.05 -2.74
CA PHE A 56 9.26 -13.96 -2.02
C PHE A 56 9.19 -15.32 -2.72
N ASP A 57 8.96 -16.37 -1.93
CA ASP A 57 8.64 -17.68 -2.46
C ASP A 57 7.26 -17.71 -3.13
N ALA A 58 7.00 -18.77 -3.89
CA ALA A 58 5.76 -18.92 -4.65
C ALA A 58 4.52 -18.98 -3.74
N GLN A 59 4.65 -19.53 -2.52
CA GLN A 59 3.54 -19.65 -1.58
C GLN A 59 3.13 -18.27 -1.07
N THR A 60 4.09 -17.46 -0.65
CA THR A 60 3.89 -16.09 -0.19
C THR A 60 3.28 -15.24 -1.31
N MET A 61 3.79 -15.36 -2.54
CA MET A 61 3.21 -14.66 -3.70
C MET A 61 1.79 -15.10 -4.04
N SER A 62 1.45 -16.39 -3.85
CA SER A 62 0.08 -16.88 -4.07
C SER A 62 -0.94 -16.29 -3.10
N VAL A 63 -0.49 -15.87 -1.91
CA VAL A 63 -1.32 -15.23 -0.89
C VAL A 63 -1.35 -13.72 -1.09
N LEU A 64 -0.19 -13.08 -1.27
CA LEU A 64 -0.09 -11.63 -1.46
C LEU A 64 -0.84 -11.17 -2.72
N ARG A 65 -0.71 -11.91 -3.83
CA ARG A 65 -1.32 -11.59 -5.13
C ARG A 65 -1.09 -10.14 -5.59
N ALA A 66 0.04 -9.54 -5.19
CA ALA A 66 0.44 -8.23 -5.69
C ALA A 66 0.73 -8.32 -7.21
N SER A 67 0.29 -7.31 -7.97
CA SER A 67 0.53 -7.23 -9.41
C SER A 67 1.99 -6.90 -9.73
N ASP A 68 2.64 -6.15 -8.84
CA ASP A 68 4.06 -5.86 -8.87
C ASP A 68 4.54 -5.61 -7.43
N TYR A 69 5.79 -5.90 -7.12
CA TYR A 69 6.35 -5.62 -5.80
C TYR A 69 7.83 -5.28 -5.83
N LEU A 70 8.27 -4.58 -4.80
CA LEU A 70 9.67 -4.38 -4.45
C LEU A 70 9.88 -4.86 -3.02
N LEU A 71 10.95 -5.63 -2.79
CA LEU A 71 11.49 -5.89 -1.46
C LEU A 71 13.00 -5.66 -1.53
N ARG A 72 13.50 -4.61 -0.88
CA ARG A 72 14.88 -4.15 -1.07
C ARG A 72 15.43 -3.50 0.20
N ASP A 73 16.68 -3.80 0.51
CA ASP A 73 17.39 -3.13 1.59
C ASP A 73 18.09 -1.88 1.09
N TYR A 74 18.08 -0.85 1.92
CA TYR A 74 18.76 0.41 1.73
C TYR A 74 19.64 0.72 2.93
N ARG A 75 20.76 1.39 2.69
CA ARG A 75 21.71 1.82 3.69
C ARG A 75 21.96 3.32 3.60
N LEU A 76 22.02 3.97 4.76
CA LEU A 76 22.46 5.35 4.93
C LEU A 76 23.78 5.38 5.71
N GLY A 77 24.85 5.80 5.03
CA GLY A 77 26.21 5.76 5.58
C GLY A 77 26.63 4.35 5.95
N ASN A 78 27.30 4.18 7.10
CA ASN A 78 27.81 2.88 7.54
C ASN A 78 26.91 2.15 8.55
N ALA A 79 25.93 2.84 9.15
CA ALA A 79 25.26 2.35 10.35
C ALA A 79 23.75 2.13 10.20
N GLN A 80 23.06 2.92 9.37
CA GLN A 80 21.61 2.89 9.29
C GLN A 80 21.17 2.04 8.11
N MET A 81 20.26 1.10 8.37
CA MET A 81 19.65 0.24 7.35
C MET A 81 18.14 0.38 7.38
N ALA A 82 17.51 0.21 6.23
CA ALA A 82 16.07 0.17 6.10
C ALA A 82 15.67 -0.89 5.06
N ASN A 83 14.71 -1.74 5.39
CA ASN A 83 14.05 -2.63 4.44
C ASN A 83 12.81 -1.92 3.89
N LEU A 84 12.76 -1.76 2.57
CA LEU A 84 11.62 -1.23 1.84
C LEU A 84 10.82 -2.38 1.24
N TYR A 85 9.53 -2.42 1.53
CA TYR A 85 8.56 -3.21 0.79
C TYR A 85 7.51 -2.31 0.15
N ILE A 86 7.23 -2.54 -1.13
CA ILE A 86 6.12 -1.93 -1.85
C ILE A 86 5.35 -3.06 -2.52
N GLY A 87 4.10 -3.27 -2.15
CA GLY A 87 3.20 -4.19 -2.84
C GLY A 87 2.16 -3.39 -3.63
N TYR A 88 2.28 -3.37 -4.97
CA TYR A 88 1.35 -2.70 -5.86
C TYR A 88 0.27 -3.65 -6.37
N TYR A 89 -0.97 -3.18 -6.35
CA TYR A 89 -2.15 -3.90 -6.80
C TYR A 89 -2.76 -3.07 -7.92
N ALA A 90 -2.69 -3.57 -9.16
CA ALA A 90 -3.31 -2.93 -10.33
C ALA A 90 -4.84 -3.00 -10.28
N THR A 91 -5.37 -3.93 -9.49
CA THR A 91 -6.81 -4.08 -9.23
C THR A 91 -7.01 -4.56 -7.80
N GLN A 92 -8.11 -4.12 -7.19
CA GLN A 92 -8.60 -4.65 -5.91
C GLN A 92 -9.90 -5.46 -6.08
N ARG A 93 -10.06 -6.13 -7.23
CA ARG A 93 -11.19 -7.02 -7.55
C ARG A 93 -10.78 -8.49 -7.45
N ASP A 94 -11.77 -9.40 -7.50
CA ASP A 94 -11.56 -10.85 -7.62
C ASP A 94 -10.62 -11.46 -6.56
N GLY A 95 -10.73 -10.93 -5.33
CA GLY A 95 -9.95 -11.36 -4.18
C GLY A 95 -8.48 -10.90 -4.18
N ALA A 96 -8.04 -10.11 -5.17
CA ALA A 96 -6.81 -9.33 -5.05
C ALA A 96 -7.13 -8.07 -4.24
N SER A 97 -6.42 -7.85 -3.14
CA SER A 97 -6.55 -6.65 -2.32
C SER A 97 -5.28 -6.51 -1.52
N TYR A 98 -4.74 -5.31 -1.41
CA TYR A 98 -3.73 -5.06 -0.39
C TYR A 98 -4.33 -5.35 0.98
N HIS A 99 -3.48 -5.73 1.92
CA HIS A 99 -3.84 -5.92 3.31
C HIS A 99 -2.71 -5.43 4.21
N SER A 100 -3.04 -5.19 5.48
CA SER A 100 -2.07 -4.83 6.50
C SER A 100 -0.98 -5.90 6.67
N PRO A 101 0.28 -5.51 7.03
CA PRO A 101 1.29 -6.48 7.46
C PRO A 101 0.83 -7.33 8.64
N LEU A 102 -0.15 -6.85 9.41
CA LEU A 102 -0.72 -7.56 10.55
C LEU A 102 -1.24 -8.95 10.19
N ASN A 103 -1.59 -9.20 8.92
CA ASN A 103 -2.13 -10.48 8.47
C ASN A 103 -1.05 -11.52 8.11
N CYS A 104 0.17 -11.09 7.79
CA CYS A 104 1.24 -11.99 7.34
C CYS A 104 2.39 -12.11 8.33
N LEU A 105 2.75 -11.01 9.00
CA LEU A 105 3.90 -10.99 9.90
C LEU A 105 3.78 -11.98 11.08
N PRO A 106 2.62 -12.13 11.73
CA PRO A 106 2.44 -13.15 12.77
C PRO A 106 2.71 -14.58 12.27
N GLY A 107 2.27 -14.89 11.05
CA GLY A 107 2.50 -16.21 10.43
C GLY A 107 3.99 -16.48 10.14
N ALA A 108 4.78 -15.43 10.00
CA ALA A 108 6.24 -15.49 9.85
C ALA A 108 6.99 -15.40 11.19
N GLY A 109 6.29 -15.48 12.32
CA GLY A 109 6.88 -15.49 13.67
C GLY A 109 7.16 -14.11 14.27
N TRP A 110 6.70 -13.02 13.65
CA TRP A 110 6.86 -11.67 14.18
C TRP A 110 5.73 -11.31 15.15
N SER A 111 6.11 -10.85 16.34
CA SER A 111 5.21 -10.17 17.27
C SER A 111 5.18 -8.67 16.93
N MET A 112 4.03 -8.02 17.09
CA MET A 112 3.85 -6.60 16.80
C MET A 112 3.38 -5.90 18.08
N VAL A 113 4.17 -4.97 18.57
CA VAL A 113 3.98 -4.26 19.84
C VAL A 113 4.04 -2.75 19.65
N ASP A 114 3.61 -2.01 20.66
CA ASP A 114 3.56 -0.53 20.64
C ASP A 114 2.87 0.09 19.39
N PRO A 115 1.59 -0.25 19.14
CA PRO A 115 0.83 0.31 18.03
C PRO A 115 0.66 1.82 18.19
N ALA A 116 1.08 2.58 17.19
CA ALA A 116 0.88 4.03 17.15
C ALA A 116 0.67 4.53 15.72
N MET A 117 0.35 5.81 15.59
CA MET A 117 0.44 6.53 14.32
C MET A 117 1.56 7.55 14.39
N ILE A 118 2.23 7.77 13.26
CA ILE A 118 3.32 8.73 13.15
C ILE A 118 3.13 9.62 11.93
N THR A 119 3.50 10.89 12.08
CA THR A 119 3.43 11.87 10.99
C THR A 119 4.72 11.85 10.18
N ILE A 120 4.58 11.53 8.89
CA ILE A 120 5.65 11.66 7.90
C ILE A 120 5.50 13.02 7.24
N ARG A 121 6.56 13.84 7.31
CA ARG A 121 6.62 15.16 6.68
C ARG A 121 7.46 15.05 5.42
N LEU A 122 6.87 15.43 4.30
CA LEU A 122 7.54 15.45 3.01
C LEU A 122 8.34 16.76 2.84
N PRO A 123 9.45 16.75 2.11
CA PRO A 123 10.21 17.97 1.79
C PRO A 123 9.37 19.08 1.12
N ASN A 124 8.34 18.73 0.36
CA ASN A 124 7.39 19.68 -0.23
C ASN A 124 6.39 20.34 0.77
N GLY A 125 6.52 20.08 2.07
CA GLY A 125 5.69 20.65 3.13
C GLY A 125 4.36 19.93 3.38
N LYS A 126 3.99 18.94 2.54
CA LYS A 126 2.84 18.06 2.82
C LYS A 126 3.21 17.06 3.91
N SER A 127 2.20 16.50 4.56
CA SER A 127 2.39 15.42 5.53
C SER A 127 1.26 14.41 5.47
N PHE A 128 1.55 13.18 5.89
CA PHE A 128 0.55 12.13 6.03
C PHE A 128 0.78 11.32 7.32
N LEU A 129 -0.26 10.61 7.74
CA LEU A 129 -0.18 9.67 8.86
C LEU A 129 0.16 8.29 8.33
N ALA A 130 1.10 7.62 8.99
CA ALA A 130 1.45 6.23 8.78
C ALA A 130 1.27 5.44 10.09
N ASN A 131 1.06 4.13 9.99
CA ASN A 131 1.06 3.27 11.17
C ASN A 131 2.51 3.01 11.59
N LYS A 132 2.76 2.97 12.91
CA LYS A 132 4.02 2.64 13.53
C LYS A 132 3.82 1.44 14.45
N TYR A 133 4.72 0.47 14.36
CA TYR A 133 4.81 -0.67 15.26
C TYR A 133 6.28 -0.93 15.58
N VAL A 134 6.54 -1.48 16.75
CA VAL A 134 7.77 -2.24 16.98
C VAL A 134 7.46 -3.70 16.66
N VAL A 135 8.28 -4.34 15.84
CA VAL A 135 8.14 -5.75 15.48
C VAL A 135 9.31 -6.55 16.03
N GLU A 136 9.00 -7.71 16.61
CA GLU A 136 9.97 -8.52 17.35
C GLU A 136 9.94 -9.96 16.86
N ASN A 137 11.11 -10.54 16.60
CA ASN A 137 11.27 -11.96 16.27
C ASN A 137 12.53 -12.50 16.97
N GLY A 138 12.32 -13.23 18.07
CA GLY A 138 13.40 -13.65 18.95
C GLY A 138 14.14 -12.44 19.53
N ASN A 139 15.43 -12.31 19.20
CA ASN A 139 16.27 -11.18 19.64
C ASN A 139 16.30 -10.01 18.65
N ILE A 140 15.62 -10.15 17.50
CA ILE A 140 15.56 -9.10 16.48
C ILE A 140 14.39 -8.18 16.82
N ARG A 141 14.66 -6.88 16.90
CA ARG A 141 13.65 -5.83 17.06
C ARG A 141 13.80 -4.82 15.94
N GLU A 142 12.70 -4.50 15.27
CA GLU A 142 12.67 -3.51 14.20
C GLU A 142 11.52 -2.54 14.42
N LEU A 143 11.73 -1.29 14.00
CA LEU A 143 10.66 -0.34 13.88
C LEU A 143 10.03 -0.48 12.49
N MET A 144 8.74 -0.77 12.44
CA MET A 144 7.97 -0.82 11.21
C MET A 144 7.08 0.42 11.07
N ILE A 145 7.18 1.08 9.93
CA ILE A 145 6.22 2.10 9.48
C ILE A 145 5.54 1.61 8.21
N TYR A 146 4.22 1.72 8.11
CA TYR A 146 3.52 1.40 6.87
C TYR A 146 2.30 2.29 6.60
N TRP A 147 2.00 2.48 5.32
CA TRP A 147 0.83 3.24 4.83
C TRP A 147 0.33 2.66 3.50
N TYR A 148 -0.84 3.12 3.08
CA TYR A 148 -1.40 2.83 1.77
C TYR A 148 -1.32 4.07 0.90
N GLN A 149 -0.93 3.88 -0.36
CA GLN A 149 -0.77 4.96 -1.32
C GLN A 149 -1.46 4.63 -2.63
N GLY A 150 -2.12 5.62 -3.23
CA GLY A 150 -2.69 5.50 -4.56
C GLY A 150 -3.78 6.53 -4.79
N ARG A 151 -4.01 6.87 -6.06
CA ARG A 151 -5.08 7.78 -6.47
C ARG A 151 -5.00 9.13 -5.72
N GLY A 152 -3.76 9.63 -5.58
CA GLY A 152 -3.45 10.92 -4.98
C GLY A 152 -3.51 10.97 -3.46
N ARG A 153 -3.68 9.82 -2.79
CA ARG A 153 -3.84 9.75 -1.33
C ARG A 153 -2.77 8.87 -0.68
N MET A 154 -2.33 9.28 0.51
CA MET A 154 -1.49 8.50 1.43
C MET A 154 -2.23 8.41 2.76
N ILE A 155 -2.53 7.20 3.20
CA ILE A 155 -3.40 6.96 4.36
C ILE A 155 -2.87 5.81 5.23
N ALA A 156 -3.00 5.95 6.55
CA ALA A 156 -2.69 4.87 7.49
C ALA A 156 -3.80 3.80 7.55
N SER A 157 -5.06 4.21 7.44
CA SER A 157 -6.20 3.31 7.69
C SER A 157 -6.54 2.46 6.47
N GLU A 158 -6.46 1.13 6.63
CA GLU A 158 -6.92 0.18 5.61
C GLU A 158 -8.42 0.34 5.32
N TYR A 159 -9.21 0.61 6.35
CA TYR A 159 -10.66 0.80 6.24
C TYR A 159 -11.02 2.00 5.36
N TRP A 160 -10.42 3.16 5.62
CA TRP A 160 -10.59 4.32 4.75
C TRP A 160 -10.08 4.05 3.33
N GLY A 161 -9.00 3.28 3.20
CA GLY A 161 -8.50 2.85 1.89
C GLY A 161 -9.52 2.05 1.09
N LYS A 162 -10.21 1.10 1.74
CA LYS A 162 -11.30 0.34 1.12
C LYS A 162 -12.47 1.25 0.73
N ILE A 163 -12.86 2.19 1.59
CA ILE A 163 -13.91 3.17 1.26
C ILE A 163 -13.54 4.00 0.03
N TYR A 164 -12.32 4.57 -0.01
CA TYR A 164 -11.87 5.34 -1.16
C TYR A 164 -11.77 4.49 -2.43
N THR A 165 -11.37 3.23 -2.29
CA THR A 165 -11.36 2.28 -3.42
C THR A 165 -12.75 2.13 -4.03
N VAL A 166 -13.79 1.97 -3.20
CA VAL A 166 -15.18 1.91 -3.68
C VAL A 166 -15.60 3.21 -4.38
N LEU A 167 -15.34 4.36 -3.75
CA LEU A 167 -15.72 5.67 -4.30
C LEU A 167 -15.00 5.97 -5.62
N ASP A 168 -13.70 5.70 -5.69
CA ASP A 168 -12.87 5.95 -6.85
C ASP A 168 -13.12 4.92 -7.96
N SER A 169 -13.52 3.69 -7.63
CA SER A 169 -13.95 2.71 -8.65
C SER A 169 -15.20 3.16 -9.41
N VAL A 170 -16.09 3.92 -8.75
CA VAL A 170 -17.28 4.51 -9.37
C VAL A 170 -16.93 5.81 -10.11
N ARG A 171 -16.00 6.62 -9.63
CA ARG A 171 -15.69 7.93 -10.24
C ARG A 171 -14.60 7.87 -11.31
N LEU A 172 -13.53 7.15 -11.04
CA LEU A 172 -12.32 7.07 -11.84
C LEU A 172 -12.22 5.74 -12.62
N ARG A 173 -13.11 4.78 -12.35
CA ARG A 173 -13.07 3.41 -12.89
C ARG A 173 -11.75 2.69 -12.59
N ARG A 174 -11.10 2.98 -11.46
CA ARG A 174 -9.86 2.30 -11.06
C ARG A 174 -9.82 2.09 -9.55
N SER A 175 -9.16 1.01 -9.15
CA SER A 175 -9.03 0.58 -7.76
C SER A 175 -7.58 0.35 -7.34
N ASP A 176 -6.61 0.73 -8.18
CA ASP A 176 -5.21 0.39 -8.00
C ASP A 176 -4.51 1.22 -6.91
N ALA A 177 -3.70 0.56 -6.10
CA ALA A 177 -3.00 1.16 -4.98
C ALA A 177 -1.81 0.29 -4.55
N ALA A 178 -0.93 0.87 -3.75
CA ALA A 178 0.16 0.17 -3.10
C ALA A 178 0.02 0.20 -1.59
N MET A 179 0.49 -0.86 -0.95
CA MET A 179 0.89 -0.84 0.44
C MET A 179 2.41 -0.66 0.49
N VAL A 180 2.87 0.29 1.30
CA VAL A 180 4.29 0.61 1.47
C VAL A 180 4.67 0.36 2.91
N ARG A 181 5.79 -0.33 3.14
CA ARG A 181 6.33 -0.65 4.46
C ARG A 181 7.82 -0.34 4.48
N VAL A 182 8.24 0.37 5.52
CA VAL A 182 9.63 0.60 5.89
C VAL A 182 9.88 -0.12 7.21
N MET A 183 10.94 -0.93 7.29
CA MET A 183 11.41 -1.50 8.55
C MET A 183 12.86 -1.08 8.81
N VAL A 184 13.17 -0.65 10.03
CA VAL A 184 14.51 -0.21 10.44
C VAL A 184 14.91 -0.97 11.71
N PRO A 185 16.09 -1.61 11.76
CA PRO A 185 16.55 -2.29 12.97
C PRO A 185 16.70 -1.34 14.16
N ILE A 186 16.20 -1.77 15.32
CA ILE A 186 16.38 -1.06 16.60
C ILE A 186 17.65 -1.62 17.26
N THR A 187 18.79 -0.98 17.01
CA THR A 187 20.09 -1.42 17.55
C THR A 187 20.50 -0.69 18.83
N ALA A 188 20.50 0.65 18.79
CA ALA A 188 20.98 1.49 19.89
C ALA A 188 19.86 2.27 20.61
N SER A 189 18.87 2.77 19.86
CA SER A 189 17.80 3.59 20.41
C SER A 189 16.57 3.59 19.49
N ASP A 190 15.39 3.44 20.09
CA ASP A 190 14.10 3.56 19.41
C ASP A 190 13.96 4.93 18.70
N THR A 191 14.43 6.01 19.34
CA THR A 191 14.37 7.37 18.76
C THR A 191 15.18 7.48 17.47
N ALA A 192 16.38 6.88 17.45
CA ALA A 192 17.22 6.88 16.24
C ALA A 192 16.56 6.09 15.11
N ALA A 193 15.98 4.92 15.42
CA ALA A 193 15.24 4.11 14.45
C ALA A 193 14.00 4.85 13.92
N ILE A 194 13.28 5.58 14.79
CA ILE A 194 12.13 6.40 14.40
C ILE A 194 12.54 7.49 13.41
N GLU A 195 13.59 8.25 13.69
CA GLU A 195 14.01 9.31 12.77
C GLU A 195 14.52 8.75 11.43
N SER A 196 15.32 7.68 11.44
CA SER A 196 15.75 7.01 10.20
C SER A 196 14.57 6.50 9.38
N ALA A 197 13.58 5.85 10.01
CA ALA A 197 12.40 5.35 9.32
C ALA A 197 11.52 6.49 8.77
N ARG A 198 11.38 7.60 9.52
CA ARG A 198 10.63 8.79 9.07
C ARG A 198 11.31 9.46 7.89
N GLU A 199 12.62 9.65 7.95
CA GLU A 199 13.42 10.23 6.87
C GLU A 199 13.29 9.37 5.61
N PHE A 200 13.52 8.06 5.73
CA PHE A 200 13.47 7.15 4.60
C PHE A 200 12.06 7.06 3.99
N ALA A 201 11.02 7.00 4.83
CA ALA A 201 9.63 7.05 4.36
C ALA A 201 9.34 8.33 3.59
N ALA A 202 9.83 9.48 4.07
CA ALA A 202 9.61 10.77 3.41
C ALA A 202 10.25 10.82 2.02
N VAL A 203 11.53 10.47 1.89
CA VAL A 203 12.22 10.48 0.59
C VAL A 203 11.67 9.42 -0.37
N THR A 204 11.24 8.27 0.15
CA THR A 204 10.57 7.22 -0.65
C THR A 204 9.25 7.73 -1.23
N SER A 205 8.42 8.39 -0.41
CA SER A 205 7.13 8.93 -0.82
C SER A 205 7.22 9.99 -1.92
N GLU A 206 8.35 10.69 -2.08
CA GLU A 206 8.54 11.67 -3.15
C GLU A 206 8.73 11.04 -4.53
N VAL A 207 9.44 9.92 -4.59
CA VAL A 207 9.72 9.20 -5.84
C VAL A 207 8.53 8.30 -6.22
N LEU A 208 7.78 7.84 -5.23
CA LEU A 208 6.73 6.85 -5.40
C LEU A 208 5.64 7.19 -6.45
N PRO A 209 5.25 8.45 -6.73
CA PRO A 209 4.23 8.76 -7.74
C PRO A 209 4.53 8.29 -9.17
N GLU A 210 5.80 8.09 -9.55
CA GLU A 210 6.16 7.53 -10.87
C GLU A 210 5.79 6.04 -10.99
N PHE A 211 5.67 5.37 -9.84
CA PHE A 211 5.37 3.96 -9.72
C PHE A 211 3.90 3.80 -9.28
N VAL A 212 3.44 4.49 -8.25
CA VAL A 212 2.07 4.37 -7.74
C VAL A 212 1.28 5.59 -8.18
N PRO A 213 0.46 5.50 -9.25
CA PRO A 213 -0.07 6.70 -9.88
C PRO A 213 -1.08 7.41 -9.01
N ASN A 214 -1.11 8.75 -9.18
CA ASN A 214 -2.09 9.61 -8.54
C ASN A 214 -3.49 9.49 -9.14
#